data_AF-A0A1V4RYF0-F1
#
_entry.id   AF-A0A1V4RYF0-F1
#
_cell.length_a   1.000
_cell.length_b   1.000
_cell.length_c   1.000
_cell.angle_alpha   90.00
_cell.angle_beta   90.00
_cell.angle_gamma   90.00
#
_symmetry.space_group_name_H-M   'P 1'
#
loop_
_entity.id
_entity.type
_entity.pdbx_description
1 polymer ?
#
loop_
_entity_poly.entity_id
_entity_poly.type
_entity_poly.pdbx_seq_one_letter_code
_entity_poly.pdbx_strand_id
1 'polypeptide(L)' 'MKLNWKKFLETILGNHRQVIRNLSRKETIAEAVNAKEAIVAENGCLATWTPPESTGRAPNDTFIVRRE' A
#
# COMPACT_ATOMS: atom_id res chain seq x y z
N MET A 1 28.29 -11.45 -11.98
CA MET A 1 26.97 -12.05 -12.25
C MET A 1 25.91 -11.00 -11.90
N LYS A 2 25.19 -10.42 -12.89
CA LYS A 2 24.16 -9.41 -12.59
C LYS A 2 22.96 -10.11 -11.95
N LEU A 3 22.59 -9.71 -10.74
CA LEU A 3 21.41 -10.25 -10.07
C LEU A 3 20.18 -9.87 -10.89
N ASN A 4 19.34 -10.86 -11.21
CA ASN A 4 18.03 -10.59 -11.80
C ASN A 4 17.10 -10.09 -10.68
N TRP A 5 17.10 -8.78 -10.46
CA TRP A 5 16.35 -8.12 -9.40
C TRP A 5 14.85 -8.43 -9.44
N LYS A 6 14.27 -8.57 -10.65
CA LYS A 6 12.87 -8.93 -10.81
C LYS A 6 12.58 -10.31 -10.21
N LYS A 7 13.36 -11.33 -10.59
CA LYS A 7 13.19 -12.70 -10.09
C LYS A 7 13.41 -12.79 -8.58
N PHE A 8 14.36 -12.00 -8.06
CA PHE A 8 14.60 -11.90 -6.62
C PHE A 8 13.40 -11.31 -5.87
N LEU A 9 12.87 -10.18 -6.34
CA LEU A 9 11.69 -9.53 -5.74
C LEU A 9 10.44 -10.41 -5.82
N GLU A 10 10.22 -11.09 -6.94
CA GLU A 10 9.11 -12.04 -7.09
C GLU A 10 9.18 -13.17 -6.06
N THR A 11 10.38 -13.65 -5.75
CA THR A 11 10.59 -14.69 -4.74
C THR A 11 10.27 -14.18 -3.34
N ILE A 12 10.74 -12.97 -2.99
CA ILE A 12 10.46 -12.37 -1.68
C ILE A 12 8.97 -12.12 -1.50
N LEU A 13 8.34 -11.48 -2.49
CA LEU A 13 6.91 -11.17 -2.44
C LEU A 13 6.06 -12.45 -2.44
N GLY A 14 6.44 -13.47 -3.20
CA GLY A 14 5.73 -14.76 -3.23
C GLY A 14 5.73 -15.50 -1.89
N ASN A 15 6.77 -15.30 -1.06
CA ASN A 15 6.88 -15.93 0.25
C ASN A 15 6.25 -15.09 1.38
N HIS A 16 5.77 -13.88 1.09
CA HIS A 16 5.18 -13.02 2.11
C HIS A 16 3.74 -13.45 2.44
N ARG A 17 3.47 -13.67 3.73
CA ARG A 17 2.24 -14.31 4.23
C ARG A 17 0.95 -13.54 3.93
N GLN A 18 1.04 -12.23 3.70
CA GLN A 18 -0.12 -11.35 3.50
C GLN A 18 -0.10 -10.65 2.13
N VAL A 19 0.23 -11.38 1.07
CA VAL A 19 0.04 -10.88 -0.30
C VAL A 19 -1.33 -11.30 -0.79
N ILE A 20 -2.27 -10.36 -0.77
CA ILE A 20 -3.63 -10.55 -1.25
C ILE A 20 -3.77 -9.77 -2.56
N ARG A 21 -4.30 -10.41 -3.61
CA ARG A 21 -4.37 -9.83 -4.95
C ARG A 21 -5.81 -9.53 -5.33
N ASN A 22 -6.04 -8.35 -5.91
CA ASN A 22 -7.31 -7.95 -6.52
C ASN A 22 -8.53 -8.15 -5.59
N LEU A 23 -8.43 -7.73 -4.32
CA LEU A 23 -9.58 -7.80 -3.41
C LEU A 23 -10.78 -7.06 -4.01
N SER A 24 -11.96 -7.63 -3.82
CA SER A 24 -13.19 -6.90 -4.06
C SER A 24 -13.28 -5.71 -3.10
N ARG A 25 -14.07 -4.69 -3.47
CA ARG A 25 -14.32 -3.52 -2.62
C ARG A 25 -14.74 -3.92 -1.20
N LYS A 26 -15.61 -4.92 -1.07
CA LYS A 26 -16.14 -5.36 0.24
C LYS A 26 -15.03 -5.96 1.11
N GLU A 27 -14.17 -6.78 0.52
CA GLU A 27 -13.03 -7.37 1.21
C GLU A 27 -12.02 -6.29 1.60
N THR A 28 -11.70 -5.34 0.71
CA THR A 28 -10.80 -4.22 1.03
C THR A 28 -11.28 -3.39 2.21
N ILE A 29 -12.59 -3.09 2.26
CA ILE A 29 -13.18 -2.35 3.40
C ILE A 29 -13.03 -3.16 4.69
N ALA A 30 -13.35 -4.45 4.66
CA ALA A 30 -13.24 -5.32 5.83
C ALA A 30 -11.79 -5.42 6.34
N GLU A 31 -10.83 -5.63 5.44
CA GLU A 31 -9.41 -5.70 5.79
C GLU A 31 -8.89 -4.39 6.41
N ALA A 32 -9.21 -3.23 5.84
CA ALA A 32 -8.77 -1.93 6.38
C ALA A 32 -9.31 -1.66 7.79
N VAL A 33 -10.56 -2.04 8.06
CA VAL A 33 -11.16 -1.93 9.40
C VAL A 33 -10.54 -2.94 10.37
N ASN A 34 -10.35 -4.19 9.96
CA ASN A 34 -9.73 -5.24 10.78
C ASN A 34 -8.28 -4.89 11.15
N ALA A 35 -7.54 -4.28 10.21
CA ALA A 35 -6.17 -3.81 10.42
C ALA A 35 -6.08 -2.50 11.23
N LYS A 36 -7.22 -1.88 11.57
CA LYS A 36 -7.31 -0.59 12.27
C LYS A 36 -6.67 0.56 11.50
N GLU A 37 -6.74 0.52 10.17
CA GLU A 37 -6.27 1.60 9.29
C GLU A 37 -7.39 2.57 8.90
N ALA A 38 -8.63 2.20 9.20
CA ALA A 38 -9.82 3.01 9.00
C ALA A 38 -10.87 2.72 10.08
N ILE A 39 -11.75 3.69 10.33
CA ILE A 39 -12.98 3.50 11.11
C ILE A 39 -14.20 3.79 10.24
N VAL A 40 -15.30 3.09 10.51
CA VAL A 40 -16.58 3.34 9.85
C VAL A 40 -17.26 4.52 10.54
N ALA A 41 -17.49 5.60 9.80
CA ALA A 41 -18.25 6.75 10.28
C ALA A 41 -19.76 6.45 10.31
N GLU A 42 -20.54 7.30 10.99
CA GLU A 42 -21.99 7.11 11.15
C GLU A 42 -22.73 6.94 9.81
N ASN A 43 -22.32 7.69 8.78
CA ASN A 43 -22.92 7.63 7.44
C ASN A 43 -22.40 6.45 6.58
N GLY A 44 -21.56 5.57 7.14
CA GLY A 44 -20.99 4.42 6.45
C GLY A 44 -19.78 4.73 5.57
N CYS A 45 -19.25 5.96 5.56
CA CYS A 45 -17.96 6.21 4.93
C CYS A 45 -16.80 5.68 5.78
N LEU A 46 -15.64 5.50 5.17
CA LEU A 46 -14.41 5.21 5.90
C LEU A 46 -13.72 6.51 6.25
N ALA A 47 -13.59 6.79 7.54
CA ALA A 47 -12.67 7.80 8.03
C ALA A 47 -11.29 7.17 8.18
N THR A 48 -10.33 7.71 7.45
CA THR A 48 -8.92 7.29 7.47
C THR A 48 -8.06 8.45 7.97
N TRP A 49 -6.81 8.14 8.29
CA TRP A 49 -5.81 9.14 8.65
C TRP A 49 -4.49 8.78 7.99
N THR A 50 -3.74 9.82 7.63
CA THR A 50 -2.33 9.70 7.27
C THR A 50 -1.47 10.17 8.44
N PRO A 51 -0.20 9.79 8.50
CA PRO A 51 0.71 10.32 9.50
C PRO A 51 0.74 11.87 9.48
N PRO A 52 0.92 12.54 10.64
CA PRO A 52 0.90 14.00 10.73
C PRO A 52 1.86 14.71 9.77
N GLU A 53 2.98 14.08 9.47
CA GLU A 53 4.01 14.55 8.54
C GLU A 53 3.57 14.56 7.07
N SER A 54 2.44 13.94 6.72
CA SER A 54 1.99 13.78 5.34
C SER A 54 0.47 13.88 5.21
N THR A 55 -0.05 15.11 5.24
CA THR A 55 -1.47 15.43 4.98
C THR A 55 -1.75 15.86 3.54
N GLY A 56 -0.72 15.82 2.69
CA GLY A 56 -0.78 16.28 1.30
C GLY A 56 0.35 15.68 0.46
N ARG A 57 0.58 16.26 -0.72
CA ARG A 57 1.71 15.84 -1.57
C ARG A 57 3.04 16.28 -0.95
N ALA A 58 4.10 15.53 -1.24
CA ALA A 58 5.48 15.91 -0.98
C ALA A 58 6.22 16.12 -2.33
N PRO A 59 6.08 17.30 -2.98
CA PRO A 59 6.62 17.52 -4.32
C PRO A 59 8.14 17.35 -4.40
N ASN A 60 8.85 17.75 -3.35
CA ASN A 60 10.32 17.67 -3.29
C ASN A 60 10.84 16.23 -3.14
N ASP A 61 9.99 15.29 -2.71
CA ASP A 61 10.33 13.88 -2.57
C ASP A 61 9.91 13.06 -3.80
N THR A 62 9.42 13.72 -4.85
CA THR A 62 9.03 13.07 -6.10
C THR A 62 10.18 13.14 -7.11
N PHE A 63 10.77 11.99 -7.44
CA PHE A 63 11.94 11.90 -8.32
C PHE A 63 11.65 11.12 -9.61
N ILE A 64 12.42 11.43 -10.67
CA ILE A 64 12.47 10.63 -11.90
C ILE A 64 13.85 10.01 -12.01
N VAL A 65 13.91 8.69 -12.19
CA VAL A 65 15.17 7.97 -12.39
C VAL A 65 15.80 8.42 -13.71
N ARG A 66 16.99 9.02 -13.63
CA ARG A 66 17.82 9.27 -14.81
C ARG A 66 18.37 7.94 -15.32
N ARG A 67 18.05 7.60 -16.56
CA ARG A 67 18.65 6.47 -17.28
C ARG A 67 19.66 7.04 -18.26
N GLU A 68 20.93 6.90 -17.94
CA GLU A 68 22.05 7.13 -18.84
C GLU A 68 22.41 5.84 -19.60
#